data_AF-A0A939QG70-F1
#
_entry.id   AF-A0A939QG70-F1
#
_cell.length_a   1.000
_cell.length_b   1.000
_cell.length_c   1.000
_cell.angle_alpha   90.00
_cell.angle_beta   90.00
_cell.angle_gamma   90.00
#
_symmetry.space_group_name_H-M   'P 1'
#
loop_
_entity.id
_entity.type
_entity.pdbx_description
1 polymer ?
#
loop_
_entity_poly.entity_id
_entity_poly.type
_entity_poly.pdbx_seq_one_letter_code
_entity_poly.pdbx_strand_id
1 'polypeptide(L)'
;MTGDEPSTEMRDETPAERFDRNWNDVLQELRVVQTGTQILTGFLLALAFQPTFVDLTRGQKVFYLVLVVLAGLSAIIAFAPVALHRILFGEGAKGTIVAYGHVALVTALAVVSVLLVGVVGFVFDFMVSTAVAAAVAACLAVIVLALWLVIPLVLKRRQVRLTW
;
A
#
# COMPACT_ATOMS: atom_id res chain seq x y z
N MET A 1 -16.24 43.71 13.45
CA MET A 1 -17.44 42.96 13.89
C MET A 1 -18.19 42.64 12.61
N THR A 2 -18.24 41.44 12.06
CA THR A 2 -17.88 40.06 12.44
C THR A 2 -17.78 39.32 11.11
N GLY A 3 -16.65 38.70 10.81
CA GLY A 3 -16.65 37.25 10.62
C GLY A 3 -17.01 36.87 9.18
N ASP A 4 -16.05 37.01 8.26
CA ASP A 4 -16.07 36.16 7.07
C ASP A 4 -15.80 34.74 7.58
N GLU A 5 -16.88 33.99 7.77
CA GLU A 5 -16.83 32.57 8.04
C GLU A 5 -16.06 31.91 6.90
N PRO A 6 -15.16 30.95 7.18
CA PRO A 6 -14.55 30.17 6.12
C PRO A 6 -15.70 29.44 5.43
N SER A 7 -16.09 29.93 4.25
CA SER A 7 -16.99 29.22 3.36
C SER A 7 -16.42 27.83 3.20
N THR A 8 -17.07 26.87 3.86
CA THR A 8 -16.84 25.47 3.54
C THR A 8 -17.29 25.38 2.10
N GLU A 9 -16.33 25.37 1.16
CA GLU A 9 -16.57 25.19 -0.28
C GLU A 9 -17.31 23.86 -0.46
N MET A 10 -18.63 23.88 -0.27
CA MET A 10 -19.52 22.90 -0.87
C MET A 10 -19.48 23.21 -2.36
N ARG A 11 -18.50 22.61 -3.03
CA ARG A 11 -18.42 22.61 -4.48
C ARG A 11 -19.73 22.04 -5.00
N ASP A 12 -20.46 22.80 -5.82
CA ASP A 12 -21.63 22.32 -6.56
C ASP A 12 -21.17 21.27 -7.58
N GLU A 13 -20.93 20.03 -7.12
CA GLU A 13 -20.56 18.90 -7.97
C GLU A 13 -21.73 17.92 -8.13
N THR A 14 -21.94 17.45 -9.35
CA THR A 14 -22.87 16.35 -9.62
C THR A 14 -22.30 15.04 -9.08
N PRO A 15 -23.16 14.03 -8.79
CA PRO A 15 -22.69 12.71 -8.36
C PRO A 15 -21.69 12.06 -9.33
N ALA A 16 -21.84 12.31 -10.63
CA ALA A 16 -20.94 11.80 -11.66
C ALA A 16 -19.55 12.45 -11.57
N GLU A 17 -19.49 13.78 -11.41
CA GLU A 17 -18.23 14.52 -11.24
C GLU A 17 -17.50 14.10 -9.96
N ARG A 18 -18.24 13.85 -8.88
CA ARG A 18 -17.68 13.35 -7.62
C ARG A 18 -17.01 11.98 -7.79
N PHE A 19 -17.63 11.06 -8.55
CA PHE A 19 -17.02 9.75 -8.81
C PHE A 19 -15.77 9.85 -9.68
N ASP A 20 -15.74 10.76 -10.67
CA ASP A 20 -14.55 10.98 -11.49
C ASP A 20 -13.39 11.56 -10.67
N ARG A 21 -13.67 12.51 -9.78
CA ARG A 21 -12.66 13.04 -8.85
C ARG A 21 -12.13 11.95 -7.92
N ASN A 22 -13.03 11.23 -7.23
CA ASN A 22 -12.63 10.16 -6.32
C ASN A 22 -11.83 9.05 -7.04
N TRP A 23 -12.14 8.77 -8.31
CA TRP A 23 -11.37 7.83 -9.10
C TRP A 23 -9.94 8.32 -9.36
N ASN A 24 -9.77 9.59 -9.72
CA ASN A 24 -8.45 10.19 -9.88
C ASN A 24 -7.65 10.19 -8.56
N ASP A 25 -8.30 10.47 -7.43
CA ASP A 25 -7.66 10.41 -6.11
C ASP A 25 -7.15 8.99 -5.81
N VAL A 26 -7.98 7.97 -6.01
CA VAL A 26 -7.59 6.56 -5.85
C VAL A 26 -6.43 6.18 -6.77
N LEU A 27 -6.46 6.59 -8.04
CA LEU A 27 -5.36 6.32 -8.98
C LEU A 27 -4.06 7.01 -8.59
N GLN A 28 -4.14 8.22 -8.02
CA GLN A 28 -2.97 8.95 -7.54
C GLN A 28 -2.37 8.26 -6.31
N GLU A 29 -3.19 7.89 -5.32
CA GLU A 29 -2.74 7.15 -4.14
C GLU A 29 -2.12 5.80 -4.54
N LEU A 30 -2.75 5.09 -5.47
CA LEU A 30 -2.26 3.81 -5.96
C LEU A 30 -0.91 3.95 -6.68
N ARG A 31 -0.70 5.03 -7.43
CA ARG A 31 0.58 5.31 -8.10
C ARG A 31 1.72 5.49 -7.09
N VAL A 32 1.46 6.13 -5.96
CA VAL A 32 2.45 6.30 -4.88
C VAL A 32 2.87 4.95 -4.30
N VAL A 33 1.91 4.06 -4.03
CA VAL A 33 2.18 2.70 -3.54
C VAL A 33 2.93 1.86 -4.59
N GLN A 34 2.54 2.02 -5.86
CA GLN A 34 3.08 1.26 -6.96
C GLN A 34 4.56 1.54 -7.22
N THR A 35 5.00 2.80 -7.21
CA THR A 35 6.42 3.14 -7.44
C THR A 35 7.32 2.53 -6.37
N GLY A 36 6.93 2.61 -5.09
CA GLY A 36 7.68 1.97 -4.01
C GLY A 36 7.77 0.45 -4.18
N THR A 37 6.65 -0.18 -4.55
CA THR A 37 6.58 -1.63 -4.78
C THR A 37 7.46 -2.05 -5.97
N GLN A 38 7.41 -1.32 -7.09
CA GLN A 38 8.19 -1.63 -8.29
C GLN A 38 9.70 -1.64 -8.01
N ILE A 39 10.18 -0.67 -7.22
CA ILE A 39 11.58 -0.59 -6.81
C ILE A 39 11.96 -1.84 -6.00
N LEU A 40 11.17 -2.19 -4.97
CA LEU A 40 11.42 -3.38 -4.13
C LEU A 40 11.40 -4.67 -4.96
N THR A 41 10.41 -4.83 -5.85
CA THR A 41 10.31 -5.98 -6.75
C THR A 41 11.53 -6.09 -7.65
N GLY A 42 11.96 -4.98 -8.26
CA GLY A 42 13.14 -4.94 -9.12
C GLY A 42 14.41 -5.35 -8.37
N PHE A 43 14.60 -4.83 -7.15
CA PHE A 43 15.73 -5.23 -6.31
C PHE A 43 15.71 -6.70 -5.94
N LEU A 44 14.55 -7.24 -5.56
CA LEU A 44 14.41 -8.67 -5.30
C LEU A 44 14.81 -9.48 -6.54
N LEU A 45 14.21 -9.20 -7.70
CA LEU A 45 14.53 -9.93 -8.93
C LEU A 45 16.01 -9.81 -9.33
N ALA A 46 16.63 -8.64 -9.15
CA ALA A 46 18.06 -8.46 -9.40
C ALA A 46 18.93 -9.31 -8.47
N LEU A 47 18.52 -9.47 -7.20
CA LEU A 47 19.22 -10.26 -6.19
C LEU A 47 19.33 -11.74 -6.61
N ALA A 48 18.29 -12.32 -7.23
CA ALA A 48 18.29 -13.72 -7.68
C ALA A 48 19.43 -14.08 -8.64
N PHE A 49 19.97 -13.10 -9.36
CA PHE A 49 21.05 -13.31 -10.33
C PHE A 49 22.43 -12.86 -9.80
N GLN A 50 22.51 -12.39 -8.55
CA GLN A 50 23.78 -12.03 -7.94
C GLN A 50 24.57 -13.29 -7.57
N PRO A 51 25.91 -13.31 -7.73
CA PRO A 51 26.73 -14.45 -7.34
C PRO A 51 26.50 -14.87 -5.88
N THR A 52 26.34 -13.90 -4.99
CA THR A 52 26.09 -14.14 -3.55
C THR A 52 24.79 -14.91 -3.27
N PHE A 53 23.86 -15.01 -4.23
CA PHE A 53 22.63 -15.78 -4.06
C PHE A 53 22.89 -17.28 -3.84
N VAL A 54 24.01 -17.82 -4.33
CA VAL A 54 24.35 -19.23 -4.08
C VAL A 54 24.65 -19.50 -2.61
N ASP A 55 25.17 -18.51 -1.89
CA ASP A 55 25.59 -18.60 -0.48
C ASP A 55 24.40 -18.60 0.50
N LEU A 56 23.18 -18.29 0.01
CA LEU A 56 21.99 -18.33 0.84
C LEU A 56 21.70 -19.74 1.35
N THR A 57 21.39 -19.84 2.63
CA THR A 57 20.88 -21.08 3.22
C THR A 57 19.54 -21.46 2.59
N ARG A 58 19.13 -22.73 2.73
CA ARG A 58 17.82 -23.19 2.23
C ARG A 58 16.67 -22.37 2.80
N GLY A 59 16.73 -22.02 4.09
CA GLY A 59 15.72 -21.20 4.77
C GLY A 59 15.63 -19.79 4.15
N GLN A 60 16.77 -19.15 3.92
CA GLN A 60 16.84 -17.84 3.29
C GLN A 60 16.32 -17.85 1.85
N LYS A 61 16.63 -18.90 1.06
CA LYS A 61 16.09 -19.05 -0.30
C LYS A 61 14.56 -19.15 -0.30
N VAL A 62 13.99 -19.93 0.62
CA VAL A 62 12.52 -20.02 0.77
C VAL A 62 11.93 -18.67 1.19
N PHE A 63 12.54 -18.00 2.17
CA PHE A 63 12.07 -16.69 2.62
C PHE A 63 12.10 -15.65 1.48
N TYR A 64 13.20 -15.60 0.73
CA TYR A 64 13.32 -14.77 -0.47
C TYR A 64 12.21 -15.07 -1.50
N LEU A 65 11.93 -16.34 -1.81
CA LEU A 65 10.88 -16.70 -2.76
C LEU A 65 9.48 -16.28 -2.28
N VAL A 66 9.22 -16.36 -0.97
CA VAL A 66 7.98 -15.82 -0.39
C VAL A 66 7.88 -14.31 -0.62
N LEU A 67 8.97 -13.57 -0.43
CA LEU A 67 9.00 -12.12 -0.71
C LEU A 67 8.75 -11.82 -2.20
N VAL A 68 9.32 -12.61 -3.12
CA VAL A 68 9.05 -12.47 -4.56
C VAL A 68 7.58 -12.70 -4.89
N VAL A 69 6.94 -13.71 -4.28
CA VAL A 69 5.50 -13.95 -4.46
C VAL A 69 4.68 -12.79 -3.90
N LEU A 70 5.00 -12.28 -2.71
CA LEU A 70 4.34 -11.11 -2.12
C LEU A 70 4.47 -9.87 -3.00
N ALA A 71 5.64 -9.64 -3.60
CA ALA A 71 5.89 -8.56 -4.54
C ALA A 71 5.02 -8.68 -5.80
N GLY A 72 4.92 -9.89 -6.37
CA GLY A 72 4.03 -10.18 -7.50
C GLY A 72 2.55 -9.99 -7.16
N LEU A 73 2.11 -10.51 -6.01
CA LEU A 73 0.74 -10.33 -5.53
C LEU A 73 0.39 -8.86 -5.33
N SER A 74 1.30 -8.09 -4.73
CA SER A 74 1.12 -6.65 -4.57
C SER A 74 0.90 -5.94 -5.90
N ALA A 75 1.70 -6.28 -6.92
CA ALA A 75 1.55 -5.71 -8.25
C ALA A 75 0.20 -6.09 -8.89
N ILE A 76 -0.20 -7.36 -8.81
CA ILE A 76 -1.49 -7.84 -9.34
C ILE A 76 -2.67 -7.09 -8.70
N ILE A 77 -2.67 -6.96 -7.36
CA ILE A 77 -3.71 -6.24 -6.63
C ILE A 77 -3.73 -4.77 -7.04
N ALA A 78 -2.57 -4.13 -7.17
CA ALA A 78 -2.47 -2.75 -7.60
C ALA A 78 -2.92 -2.53 -9.06
N PHE A 79 -2.81 -3.53 -9.94
CA PHE A 79 -3.34 -3.43 -11.31
C PHE A 79 -4.84 -3.70 -11.42
N ALA A 80 -5.45 -4.34 -10.42
CA ALA A 80 -6.83 -4.77 -10.48
C ALA A 80 -7.85 -3.63 -10.78
N PRO A 81 -7.73 -2.41 -10.19
CA PRO A 81 -8.65 -1.32 -10.50
C PRO A 81 -8.57 -0.87 -11.96
N VAL A 82 -7.37 -0.87 -12.54
CA VAL A 82 -7.15 -0.49 -13.94
C VAL A 82 -7.82 -1.51 -14.86
N ALA A 83 -7.66 -2.81 -14.57
CA ALA A 83 -8.31 -3.87 -15.31
C ALA A 83 -9.84 -3.77 -15.21
N LEU A 84 -10.38 -3.58 -14.01
CA LEU A 84 -11.82 -3.42 -13.79
C LEU A 84 -12.38 -2.21 -14.53
N HIS A 85 -11.71 -1.05 -14.44
CA HIS A 85 -12.11 0.15 -15.16
C HIS A 85 -12.13 -0.08 -16.68
N ARG A 86 -11.15 -0.81 -17.22
CA ARG A 86 -11.09 -1.11 -18.65
C ARG A 86 -12.25 -2.02 -19.10
N ILE A 87 -12.67 -2.96 -18.25
CA ILE A 87 -13.78 -3.89 -18.54
C ILE A 87 -15.12 -3.18 -18.45
N LEU A 88 -15.34 -2.35 -17.42
CA LEU A 88 -16.60 -1.63 -17.19
C LEU A 88 -16.68 -0.27 -17.90
N PHE A 89 -15.74 0.00 -18.80
CA PHE A 89 -15.68 1.28 -19.51
C PHE A 89 -16.93 1.46 -20.38
N GLY A 90 -17.68 2.53 -20.13
CA GLY A 90 -18.90 2.84 -20.87
C GLY A 90 -20.21 2.32 -20.24
N GLU A 91 -20.15 1.55 -19.14
CA GLU A 91 -21.34 0.99 -18.49
C GLU A 91 -21.95 1.86 -17.38
N GLY A 92 -21.42 3.07 -17.15
CA GLY A 92 -21.94 3.99 -16.12
C GLY A 92 -21.72 3.56 -14.67
N ALA A 93 -21.01 2.45 -14.42
CA ALA A 93 -20.80 1.86 -13.09
C ALA A 93 -19.66 2.52 -12.28
N LYS A 94 -19.52 3.86 -12.33
CA LYS A 94 -18.38 4.58 -11.72
C LYS A 94 -18.30 4.40 -10.19
N GLY A 95 -19.44 4.31 -9.50
CA GLY A 95 -19.47 4.07 -8.05
C GLY A 95 -18.84 2.73 -7.65
N THR A 96 -19.11 1.67 -8.41
CA THR A 96 -18.52 0.33 -8.19
C THR A 96 -17.01 0.34 -8.40
N ILE A 97 -16.54 1.04 -9.44
CA ILE A 97 -15.11 1.16 -9.76
C ILE A 97 -14.36 1.86 -8.62
N VAL A 98 -14.90 2.97 -8.09
CA VAL A 98 -14.29 3.70 -6.97
C VAL A 98 -14.23 2.85 -5.70
N ALA A 99 -15.33 2.17 -5.35
CA ALA A 99 -15.37 1.30 -4.17
C ALA A 99 -14.38 0.13 -4.27
N TYR A 100 -14.31 -0.52 -5.44
CA TYR A 100 -13.33 -1.57 -5.70
C TYR A 100 -11.90 -1.05 -5.65
N GLY A 101 -11.65 0.12 -6.24
CA GLY A 101 -10.35 0.80 -6.22
C GLY A 101 -9.85 1.07 -4.80
N HIS A 102 -10.73 1.52 -3.91
CA HIS A 102 -10.41 1.71 -2.50
C HIS A 102 -10.01 0.40 -1.81
N VAL A 103 -10.80 -0.67 -1.99
CA VAL A 103 -10.48 -1.99 -1.40
C VAL A 103 -9.16 -2.53 -1.94
N ALA A 104 -8.92 -2.42 -3.25
CA ALA A 104 -7.68 -2.84 -3.86
C ALA A 104 -6.48 -2.06 -3.31
N LEU A 105 -6.60 -0.74 -3.16
CA LEU A 105 -5.56 0.10 -2.59
C LEU A 105 -5.22 -0.30 -1.14
N VAL A 106 -6.23 -0.46 -0.28
CA VAL A 106 -6.02 -0.88 1.12
C VAL A 106 -5.38 -2.26 1.19
N THR A 107 -5.82 -3.19 0.33
CA THR A 107 -5.28 -4.55 0.26
C THR A 107 -3.82 -4.52 -0.22
N ALA A 108 -3.52 -3.75 -1.27
CA ALA A 108 -2.16 -3.57 -1.76
C ALA A 108 -1.25 -2.97 -0.68
N LEU A 109 -1.72 -1.94 0.02
CA LEU A 109 -0.97 -1.29 1.10
C LEU A 109 -0.62 -2.29 2.23
N ALA A 110 -1.54 -3.17 2.60
CA ALA A 110 -1.29 -4.22 3.58
C ALA A 110 -0.23 -5.22 3.10
N VAL A 111 -0.32 -5.68 1.85
CA VAL A 111 0.66 -6.62 1.27
C VAL A 111 2.04 -5.97 1.16
N VAL A 112 2.12 -4.71 0.68
CA VAL A 112 3.37 -3.94 0.58
C VAL A 112 4.00 -3.75 1.96
N SER A 113 3.20 -3.53 2.99
CA SER A 113 3.70 -3.39 4.37
C SER A 113 4.42 -4.65 4.83
N VAL A 114 3.80 -5.82 4.61
CA VAL A 114 4.40 -7.13 4.92
C VAL A 114 5.66 -7.36 4.09
N LEU A 115 5.61 -7.05 2.79
CA LEU A 115 6.74 -7.14 1.88
C LEU A 115 7.92 -6.28 2.37
N LEU A 116 7.68 -5.02 2.73
CA LEU A 116 8.72 -4.10 3.18
C LEU A 116 9.41 -4.60 4.45
N VAL A 117 8.62 -4.98 5.47
CA VAL A 117 9.15 -5.56 6.71
C VAL A 117 9.95 -6.81 6.42
N GLY A 118 9.43 -7.68 5.55
CA GLY A 118 10.06 -8.93 5.14
C GLY A 118 11.37 -8.74 4.39
N VAL A 119 11.43 -7.79 3.44
CA VAL A 119 12.64 -7.47 2.67
C VAL A 119 13.74 -6.95 3.58
N VAL A 120 13.42 -6.01 4.48
CA VAL A 120 14.42 -5.51 5.43
C VAL A 120 14.87 -6.62 6.38
N GLY A 121 13.94 -7.40 6.93
CA GLY A 121 14.26 -8.56 7.76
C GLY A 121 15.17 -9.56 7.05
N PHE A 122 14.89 -9.89 5.79
CA PHE A 122 15.71 -10.77 4.96
C PHE A 122 17.14 -10.25 4.80
N VAL A 123 17.32 -8.95 4.53
CA VAL A 123 18.65 -8.34 4.42
C VAL A 123 19.45 -8.49 5.72
N PHE A 124 18.83 -8.21 6.86
CA PHE A 124 19.50 -8.36 8.17
C PHE A 124 19.76 -9.82 8.56
N ASP A 125 18.87 -10.75 8.17
CA ASP A 125 19.08 -12.18 8.40
C ASP A 125 20.26 -12.69 7.59
N PHE A 126 20.40 -12.21 6.35
CA PHE A 126 21.51 -12.56 5.48
C PHE A 126 22.83 -11.92 5.93
N MET A 127 22.83 -10.66 6.36
CA MET A 127 24.06 -9.90 6.61
C MET A 127 24.57 -9.93 8.04
N VAL A 128 23.71 -10.19 9.03
CA VAL A 128 24.07 -10.04 10.45
C VAL A 128 23.75 -11.29 11.23
N SER A 129 22.46 -11.53 11.51
CA SER A 129 21.97 -12.72 12.21
C SER A 129 20.45 -12.71 12.25
N THR A 130 19.87 -13.89 12.44
CA THR A 130 18.41 -14.07 12.61
C THR A 130 17.86 -13.30 13.82
N ALA A 131 18.63 -13.15 14.90
CA ALA A 131 18.20 -12.39 16.08
C ALA A 131 18.05 -10.90 15.77
N VAL A 132 19.02 -10.31 15.06
CA VAL A 132 18.95 -8.89 14.64
C VAL A 132 17.83 -8.70 13.62
N ALA A 133 17.68 -9.63 12.67
CA ALA A 133 16.60 -9.61 11.70
C ALA A 133 15.21 -9.58 12.37
N ALA A 134 14.99 -10.44 13.36
CA ALA A 134 13.74 -10.49 14.11
C ALA A 134 13.47 -9.19 14.88
N ALA A 135 14.50 -8.60 15.50
CA ALA A 135 14.36 -7.32 16.21
C ALA A 135 14.00 -6.17 15.26
N VAL A 136 14.68 -6.08 14.11
CA VAL A 136 14.40 -5.05 13.09
C VAL A 136 13.00 -5.24 12.49
N ALA A 137 12.64 -6.47 12.14
CA ALA A 137 11.32 -6.79 11.60
C ALA A 137 10.20 -6.45 12.60
N ALA A 138 10.38 -6.78 13.89
CA ALA A 138 9.43 -6.43 14.93
C ALA A 138 9.30 -4.91 15.11
N CYS A 139 10.42 -4.18 15.13
CA CYS A 139 10.41 -2.72 15.22
C CYS A 139 9.67 -2.08 14.05
N LEU A 140 9.98 -2.50 12.82
CA LEU A 140 9.30 -2.01 11.62
C LEU A 140 7.81 -2.38 11.65
N ALA A 141 7.45 -3.61 12.01
CA ALA A 141 6.05 -4.02 12.13
C ALA A 141 5.28 -3.15 13.14
N VAL A 142 5.89 -2.76 14.26
CA VAL A 142 5.29 -1.81 15.21
C VAL A 142 5.08 -0.43 14.57
N ILE A 143 6.06 0.09 13.83
CA ILE A 143 5.95 1.39 13.14
C ILE A 143 4.84 1.33 12.08
N VAL A 144 4.81 0.27 11.28
CA VAL A 144 3.76 -0.05 10.31
C VAL A 144 2.38 0.01 10.97
N LEU A 145 2.17 -0.75 12.05
CA LEU A 145 0.90 -0.81 12.76
C LEU A 145 0.53 0.55 13.38
N ALA A 146 1.51 1.28 13.91
CA ALA A 146 1.29 2.59 14.49
C ALA A 146 0.81 3.60 13.43
N LEU A 147 1.51 3.68 12.29
CA LEU A 147 1.22 4.64 11.23
C LEU A 147 -0.05 4.30 10.45
N TRP A 148 -0.31 3.02 10.17
CA TRP A 148 -1.45 2.60 9.35
C TRP A 148 -2.72 2.29 10.11
N LEU A 149 -2.64 1.84 11.38
CA LEU A 149 -3.83 1.49 12.17
C LEU A 149 -4.03 2.45 13.35
N VAL A 150 -3.03 2.61 14.21
CA VAL A 150 -3.23 3.35 15.47
C VAL A 150 -3.53 4.82 15.21
N ILE A 151 -2.68 5.52 14.44
CA ILE A 151 -2.85 6.95 14.17
C ILE A 151 -4.19 7.23 13.45
N PRO A 152 -4.54 6.55 12.33
CA PRO A 152 -5.79 6.82 11.63
C PRO A 152 -7.03 6.53 12.49
N LEU A 153 -7.02 5.44 13.27
CA LEU A 153 -8.13 5.12 14.17
C LEU A 153 -8.27 6.13 15.31
N VAL A 154 -7.16 6.62 15.87
CA VAL A 154 -7.18 7.65 16.92
C VAL A 154 -7.71 8.97 16.36
N LEU A 155 -7.26 9.39 15.18
CA LEU A 155 -7.73 10.61 14.53
C LEU A 155 -9.21 10.52 14.17
N LYS A 156 -9.66 9.40 13.60
CA LYS A 156 -11.09 9.13 13.33
C LYS A 156 -11.93 9.24 14.60
N ARG A 157 -11.46 8.67 15.72
CA ARG A 157 -12.15 8.76 17.03
C ARG A 157 -12.13 10.16 17.64
N ARG A 158 -11.18 11.03 17.28
CA ARG A 158 -11.12 12.43 17.74
C ARG A 158 -12.04 13.33 16.92
N GLN A 159 -12.13 13.13 15.61
CA GLN A 159 -13.06 13.87 14.75
C GLN A 159 -14.53 13.64 15.14
N VAL A 160 -14.90 12.39 15.44
CA VAL A 160 -16.26 12.07 15.93
C VAL A 160 -16.59 12.76 17.27
N ARG A 161 -15.58 13.20 18.04
CA ARG A 161 -15.79 13.94 19.31
C ARG A 161 -15.92 15.45 19.15
N LEU A 162 -15.56 16.02 18.00
CA LEU A 162 -15.56 17.48 17.77
C LEU A 162 -16.80 17.96 17.01
N THR A 163 -17.68 17.05 16.58
CA THR A 163 -18.92 17.36 15.83
C THR A 163 -20.19 17.29 16.70
N TRP A 164 -20.08 17.58 18.01
CA TRP A 164 -21.23 17.68 18.94
C TRP A 164 -21.20 19.03 19.66
#